data_AF-A0A3L7S1S3-F1
#
_entry.id   AF-A0A3L7S1S3-F1
#
_cell.length_a   1.000
_cell.length_b   1.000
_cell.length_c   1.000
_cell.angle_alpha   90.00
_cell.angle_beta   90.00
_cell.angle_gamma   90.00
#
_symmetry.space_group_name_H-M   'P 1'
#
loop_
_entity.id
_entity.type
_entity.pdbx_description
1 polymer ?
#
loop_
_entity_poly.entity_id
_entity_poly.type
_entity_poly.pdbx_seq_one_letter_code
_entity_poly.pdbx_strand_id
1 'polypeptide(L)'
;MSTVTQRSTRASRPGTPAGDSSSGGGLRWAAIVAVLLLLSLVGAWMAGWFGSRVDPRVAEIQDLQRQARDTFAANGGPRTVVEATAAVAAMGQIRERVTALPEHLRPQVERSGENVFRTAMQARMEAYFTLPPDKRAAELDRQIDQEELMRKAFAAASAVAGAFRPGGDAQSGGQQAGAGGGGPAGGPGGSGSRTEEERNRWRKSHILDRTSPEQRAEYTEYRRAMDARREQRGLPSAGPR
;
A
#
# COMPACT_ATOMS: atom_id res chain seq x y z
N MET A 1 52.09 -90.28 66.37
CA MET A 1 50.74 -89.78 66.03
C MET A 1 50.79 -89.23 64.62
N SER A 2 49.96 -89.77 63.73
CA SER A 2 50.00 -89.58 62.28
C SER A 2 48.89 -88.64 61.80
N THR A 3 49.17 -87.73 60.87
CA THR A 3 48.21 -87.08 59.95
C THR A 3 49.03 -86.51 58.78
N VAL A 4 49.12 -87.13 57.60
CA VAL A 4 48.14 -87.31 56.51
C VAL A 4 47.82 -86.02 55.75
N THR A 5 48.24 -86.02 54.48
CA THR A 5 47.90 -85.16 53.33
C THR A 5 46.44 -85.34 52.89
N GLN A 6 45.72 -84.30 52.44
CA GLN A 6 44.88 -84.40 51.22
C GLN A 6 44.24 -83.11 50.68
N ARG A 7 44.12 -83.17 49.36
CA ARG A 7 43.47 -82.38 48.29
C ARG A 7 41.92 -82.36 48.35
N SER A 8 41.28 -81.29 47.85
CA SER A 8 40.04 -81.26 47.00
C SER A 8 39.36 -79.88 47.04
N THR A 9 39.24 -79.13 45.93
CA THR A 9 38.20 -79.08 44.88
C THR A 9 36.83 -78.48 45.24
N ARG A 10 36.44 -77.48 44.39
CA ARG A 10 35.13 -77.22 43.75
C ARG A 10 34.09 -76.26 44.37
N ALA A 11 33.80 -75.23 43.55
CA ALA A 11 32.50 -74.65 43.13
C ALA A 11 31.55 -73.95 44.12
N SER A 12 31.16 -72.70 43.79
CA SER A 12 29.81 -72.30 43.31
C SER A 12 29.71 -70.77 43.04
N ARG A 13 29.02 -70.37 41.96
CA ARG A 13 28.54 -69.00 41.59
C ARG A 13 27.10 -68.82 42.16
N PRO A 14 26.47 -67.61 42.34
CA PRO A 14 26.17 -66.64 41.25
C PRO A 14 25.92 -65.12 41.62
N GLY A 15 25.78 -64.26 40.57
CA GLY A 15 24.91 -63.04 40.45
C GLY A 15 25.23 -61.78 41.28
N THR A 16 25.52 -60.59 40.72
CA THR A 16 24.59 -59.66 40.02
C THR A 16 25.40 -58.53 39.33
N PRO A 17 24.98 -57.99 38.16
CA PRO A 17 25.69 -56.89 37.49
C PRO A 17 25.22 -55.52 38.02
N ALA A 18 26.17 -54.66 38.41
CA ALA A 18 25.92 -53.24 38.60
C ALA A 18 25.95 -52.55 37.24
N GLY A 19 24.87 -51.82 36.92
CA GLY A 19 24.69 -51.12 35.67
C GLY A 19 25.47 -49.81 35.61
N ASP A 20 26.16 -49.61 34.49
CA ASP A 20 26.68 -48.30 34.09
C ASP A 20 25.58 -47.49 33.40
N SER A 21 25.23 -46.36 33.99
CA SER A 21 24.32 -45.37 33.43
C SER A 21 25.00 -44.53 32.34
N SER A 22 24.64 -44.74 31.08
CA SER A 22 25.06 -43.90 29.95
C SER A 22 24.17 -42.65 29.83
N SER A 23 24.61 -41.52 30.39
CA SER A 23 23.88 -40.23 30.43
C SER A 23 23.99 -39.38 29.16
N GLY A 24 24.54 -39.90 28.06
CA GLY A 24 24.78 -39.14 26.82
C GLY A 24 23.65 -39.16 25.77
N GLY A 25 22.68 -40.08 25.88
CA GLY A 25 21.62 -40.25 24.88
C GLY A 25 20.47 -39.25 25.04
N GLY A 26 20.01 -39.03 26.27
CA GLY A 26 18.86 -38.17 26.56
C GLY A 26 19.08 -36.71 26.17
N LEU A 27 20.29 -36.19 26.38
CA LEU A 27 20.64 -34.81 26.02
C LEU A 27 20.67 -34.57 24.50
N ARG A 28 21.10 -35.59 23.73
CA ARG A 28 21.13 -35.53 22.26
C ARG A 28 19.73 -35.60 21.67
N TRP A 29 18.87 -36.46 22.22
CA TRP A 29 17.46 -36.52 21.83
C TRP A 29 16.69 -35.26 22.23
N ALA A 30 16.96 -34.69 23.41
CA ALA A 30 16.40 -33.41 23.82
C ALA A 30 16.82 -32.27 22.87
N ALA A 31 18.08 -32.24 22.43
CA ALA A 31 18.55 -31.25 21.46
C ALA A 31 17.88 -31.40 20.09
N ILE A 32 17.68 -32.63 19.60
CA ILE A 32 16.98 -32.89 18.32
C ILE A 32 15.53 -32.45 18.39
N VAL A 33 14.82 -32.77 19.48
CA VAL A 33 13.43 -32.34 19.70
C VAL A 33 13.34 -30.82 19.80
N ALA A 34 14.28 -30.17 20.48
CA ALA A 34 14.32 -28.71 20.57
C ALA A 34 14.53 -28.04 19.19
N VAL A 35 15.41 -28.58 18.36
CA VAL A 35 15.64 -28.07 16.99
C VAL A 35 14.40 -28.27 16.11
N LEU A 36 13.73 -29.43 16.19
CA LEU A 36 12.49 -29.68 15.46
C LEU A 36 11.36 -28.75 15.89
N LEU A 37 11.23 -28.49 17.20
CA LEU A 37 10.28 -27.51 17.72
C LEU A 37 10.60 -26.10 17.22
N LEU A 38 11.87 -25.70 17.22
CA LEU A 38 12.28 -24.39 16.72
C LEU A 38 11.99 -24.23 15.22
N LEU A 39 12.28 -25.26 14.42
CA LEU A 39 11.97 -25.27 12.99
C LEU A 39 10.46 -25.25 12.73
N SER A 40 9.66 -25.95 13.54
CA SER A 40 8.20 -25.91 13.44
C SER A 40 7.64 -24.54 13.82
N LEU A 41 8.24 -23.87 14.82
CA LEU A 41 7.87 -22.52 15.23
C LEU A 41 8.24 -21.49 14.15
N VAL A 42 9.43 -21.61 13.55
CA VAL A 42 9.84 -20.77 12.41
C VAL A 42 8.95 -21.04 11.20
N GLY A 43 8.61 -22.30 10.92
CA GLY A 43 7.69 -22.68 9.86
C GLY A 43 6.28 -22.10 10.08
N ALA A 44 5.75 -22.19 11.30
CA ALA A 44 4.47 -21.58 11.67
C ALA A 44 4.53 -20.03 11.62
N TRP A 45 5.66 -19.44 11.99
CA TRP A 45 5.89 -18.00 11.90
C TRP A 45 5.98 -17.53 10.44
N MET A 46 6.69 -18.25 9.57
CA MET A 46 6.76 -18.00 8.13
C MET A 46 5.42 -18.27 7.41
N ALA A 47 4.64 -19.24 7.88
CA ALA A 47 3.28 -19.50 7.43
C ALA A 47 2.26 -18.45 7.92
N GLY A 48 2.73 -17.42 8.65
CA GLY A 48 1.90 -16.30 9.08
C GLY A 48 0.99 -16.60 10.28
N TRP A 49 1.16 -17.74 10.96
CA TRP A 49 0.34 -18.10 12.13
C TRP A 49 0.49 -17.09 13.28
N PHE A 50 1.66 -16.44 13.36
CA PHE A 50 1.96 -15.37 14.32
C PHE A 50 2.05 -13.97 13.68
N GLY A 51 1.76 -13.85 12.38
CA GLY A 51 1.72 -12.56 11.68
C GLY A 51 0.48 -11.78 12.11
N SER A 52 0.67 -10.52 12.49
CA SER A 52 -0.38 -9.59 12.92
C SER A 52 -1.68 -9.82 12.17
N ARG A 53 -2.72 -10.27 12.87
CA ARG A 53 -4.08 -10.36 12.31
C ARG A 53 -4.46 -8.96 11.86
N VAL A 54 -4.32 -8.68 10.55
CA VAL A 54 -4.86 -7.47 9.95
C VAL A 54 -6.34 -7.51 10.26
N ASP A 55 -6.86 -6.43 10.85
CA ASP A 55 -8.29 -6.34 11.15
C ASP A 55 -9.07 -6.70 9.88
N PRO A 56 -10.05 -7.62 9.93
CA PRO A 56 -10.78 -8.05 8.74
C PRO A 56 -11.39 -6.87 7.96
N ARG A 57 -11.73 -5.77 8.65
CA ARG A 57 -12.24 -4.55 8.02
C ARG A 57 -11.18 -3.82 7.20
N VAL A 58 -9.94 -3.81 7.68
CA VAL A 58 -8.79 -3.24 6.96
C VAL A 58 -8.44 -4.11 5.75
N ALA A 59 -8.47 -5.43 5.91
CA ALA A 59 -8.23 -6.37 4.82
C ALA A 59 -9.27 -6.22 3.69
N GLU A 60 -10.56 -6.13 4.04
CA GLU A 60 -11.65 -5.93 3.06
C GLU A 60 -11.46 -4.64 2.25
N ILE A 61 -11.09 -3.53 2.90
CA ILE A 61 -10.88 -2.26 2.19
C ILE A 61 -9.63 -2.34 1.31
N GLN A 62 -8.57 -3.02 1.74
CA GLN A 62 -7.40 -3.24 0.90
C GLN A 62 -7.72 -4.11 -0.31
N ASP A 63 -8.59 -5.11 -0.18
CA ASP A 63 -9.09 -5.90 -1.31
C ASP A 63 -9.92 -5.05 -2.27
N LEU A 64 -10.82 -4.21 -1.77
CA LEU A 64 -11.58 -3.26 -2.60
C LEU A 64 -10.64 -2.30 -3.35
N GLN A 65 -9.61 -1.78 -2.67
CA GLN A 65 -8.59 -0.94 -3.29
C GLN A 65 -7.82 -1.68 -4.40
N ARG A 66 -7.41 -2.93 -4.16
CA ARG A 66 -6.75 -3.79 -5.15
C ARG A 66 -7.64 -4.03 -6.35
N GLN A 67 -8.88 -4.45 -6.12
CA GLN A 67 -9.84 -4.73 -7.18
C GLN A 67 -10.14 -3.49 -8.03
N ALA A 68 -10.36 -2.33 -7.40
CA ALA A 68 -10.55 -1.07 -8.10
C ALA A 68 -9.31 -0.68 -8.92
N ARG A 69 -8.11 -0.91 -8.39
CA ARG A 69 -6.85 -0.68 -9.11
C ARG A 69 -6.74 -1.59 -10.33
N ASP A 70 -6.97 -2.89 -10.17
CA ASP A 70 -6.84 -3.87 -11.25
C ASP A 70 -7.86 -3.60 -12.37
N THR A 71 -9.05 -3.15 -12.00
CA THR A 71 -10.12 -2.84 -12.94
C THR A 71 -9.90 -1.51 -13.67
N PHE A 72 -9.53 -0.44 -12.95
CA PHE A 72 -9.59 0.92 -13.48
C PHE A 72 -8.23 1.60 -13.65
N ALA A 73 -7.19 1.19 -12.93
CA ALA A 73 -5.88 1.85 -12.94
C ALA A 73 -4.79 1.06 -13.68
N ALA A 74 -4.85 -0.28 -13.66
CA ALA A 74 -3.82 -1.14 -14.25
C ALA A 74 -3.64 -0.93 -15.78
N ASN A 75 -4.70 -0.50 -16.48
CA ASN A 75 -4.68 -0.26 -17.94
C ASN A 75 -4.41 1.21 -18.33
N GLY A 76 -3.90 2.02 -17.40
CA GLY A 76 -3.57 3.43 -17.56
C GLY A 76 -4.67 4.39 -17.07
N GLY A 77 -5.91 3.91 -16.92
CA GLY A 77 -7.07 4.71 -16.55
C GLY A 77 -8.31 4.26 -17.32
N PRO A 78 -9.50 4.77 -16.95
CA PRO A 78 -10.74 4.46 -17.67
C PRO A 78 -10.71 5.03 -19.08
N ARG A 79 -11.20 4.25 -20.04
CA ARG A 79 -11.27 4.61 -21.47
C ARG A 79 -12.65 5.06 -21.90
N THR A 80 -13.66 4.79 -21.07
CA THR A 80 -15.05 5.12 -21.36
C THR A 80 -15.66 5.92 -20.21
N VAL A 81 -16.75 6.63 -20.50
CA VAL A 81 -17.53 7.34 -19.48
C VAL A 81 -18.08 6.36 -18.45
N VAL A 82 -18.53 5.17 -18.89
CA VAL A 82 -19.06 4.13 -18.00
C VAL A 82 -17.99 3.65 -17.02
N GLU A 83 -16.78 3.36 -17.51
CA GLU A 83 -15.65 2.99 -16.65
C GLU A 83 -15.25 4.12 -15.70
N ALA A 84 -15.25 5.36 -16.17
CA ALA A 84 -14.91 6.51 -15.33
C ALA A 84 -15.94 6.72 -14.21
N THR A 85 -17.24 6.59 -14.52
CA THR A 85 -18.30 6.65 -13.50
C THR A 85 -18.19 5.48 -12.52
N ALA A 86 -17.92 4.27 -12.99
CA ALA A 86 -17.70 3.10 -12.13
C ALA A 86 -16.47 3.26 -11.23
N ALA A 87 -15.37 3.81 -11.76
CA ALA A 87 -14.17 4.10 -11.00
C ALA A 87 -14.44 5.13 -9.89
N VAL A 88 -15.18 6.19 -10.20
CA VAL A 88 -15.57 7.21 -9.20
C VAL A 88 -16.50 6.62 -8.14
N ALA A 89 -17.45 5.76 -8.52
CA ALA A 89 -18.32 5.06 -7.57
C ALA A 89 -17.51 4.15 -6.64
N ALA A 90 -16.57 3.37 -7.18
CA ALA A 90 -15.68 2.51 -6.41
C ALA A 90 -14.81 3.33 -5.43
N MET A 91 -14.27 4.47 -5.87
CA MET A 91 -13.53 5.39 -4.99
C MET A 91 -14.42 5.97 -3.89
N GLY A 92 -15.68 6.31 -4.21
CA GLY A 92 -16.67 6.75 -3.23
C GLY A 92 -16.93 5.70 -2.15
N GLN A 93 -17.15 4.45 -2.56
CA GLN A 93 -17.35 3.32 -1.65
C GLN A 93 -16.12 3.05 -0.76
N ILE A 94 -14.93 3.04 -1.35
CA ILE A 94 -13.67 2.88 -0.59
C ILE A 94 -13.55 4.00 0.44
N ARG A 95 -13.80 5.26 0.05
CA ARG A 95 -13.73 6.40 0.96
C ARG A 95 -14.72 6.27 2.10
N GLU A 96 -15.97 5.90 1.81
CA GLU A 96 -17.00 5.69 2.82
C GLU A 96 -16.58 4.62 3.83
N ARG A 97 -16.09 3.47 3.35
CA ARG A 97 -15.60 2.38 4.22
C ARG A 97 -14.40 2.80 5.05
N VAL A 98 -13.45 3.56 4.48
CA VAL A 98 -12.33 4.13 5.24
C VAL A 98 -12.83 5.09 6.32
N THR A 99 -13.79 5.97 6.01
CA THR A 99 -14.35 6.89 7.01
C THR A 99 -15.14 6.17 8.10
N ALA A 100 -15.75 5.03 7.80
CA ALA A 100 -16.45 4.20 8.78
C ALA A 100 -15.48 3.43 9.71
N LEU A 101 -14.19 3.28 9.34
CA LEU A 101 -13.20 2.67 10.23
C LEU A 101 -12.93 3.55 11.46
N PRO A 102 -12.61 2.92 12.61
CA PRO A 102 -12.03 3.61 13.75
C PRO A 102 -10.79 4.43 13.37
N GLU A 103 -10.61 5.61 13.97
CA GLU A 103 -9.57 6.56 13.59
C GLU A 103 -8.15 5.98 13.65
N HIS A 104 -7.87 5.07 14.57
CA HIS A 104 -6.55 4.44 14.69
C HIS A 104 -6.24 3.44 13.57
N LEU A 105 -7.25 2.95 12.84
CA LEU A 105 -7.08 2.01 11.70
C LEU A 105 -7.03 2.74 10.35
N ARG A 106 -7.57 3.95 10.23
CA ARG A 106 -7.56 4.72 8.97
C ARG A 106 -6.15 4.96 8.43
N PRO A 107 -5.15 5.37 9.24
CA PRO A 107 -3.79 5.60 8.74
C PRO A 107 -3.14 4.36 8.12
N GLN A 108 -3.60 3.15 8.47
CA GLN A 108 -3.09 1.91 7.90
C GLN A 108 -3.55 1.72 6.45
N VAL A 109 -4.80 2.07 6.16
CA VAL A 109 -5.39 2.02 4.80
C VAL A 109 -4.97 3.22 3.95
N GLU A 110 -4.82 4.39 4.55
CA GLU A 110 -4.38 5.59 3.84
C GLU A 110 -2.94 5.46 3.36
N ARG A 111 -2.05 4.88 4.18
CA ARG A 111 -0.66 4.58 3.78
C ARG A 111 -0.56 3.59 2.61
N SER A 112 -1.46 2.60 2.52
CA SER A 112 -1.49 1.71 1.35
C SER A 112 -1.98 2.45 0.10
N GLY A 113 -2.98 3.33 0.24
CA GLY A 113 -3.52 4.15 -0.85
C GLY A 113 -2.53 5.19 -1.40
N GLU A 114 -1.76 5.86 -0.54
CA GLU A 114 -0.76 6.88 -0.95
C GLU A 114 0.29 6.29 -1.92
N ASN A 115 0.73 5.06 -1.65
CA ASN A 115 1.67 4.37 -2.54
C ASN A 115 1.06 4.12 -3.93
N VAL A 116 -0.23 3.82 -4.03
CA VAL A 116 -0.88 3.52 -5.32
C VAL A 116 -0.87 4.73 -6.25
N PHE A 117 -1.24 5.91 -5.75
CA PHE A 117 -1.25 7.13 -6.57
C PHE A 117 0.17 7.48 -7.05
N ARG A 118 1.16 7.38 -6.16
CA ARG A 118 2.55 7.65 -6.51
C ARG A 118 3.06 6.68 -7.59
N THR A 119 2.81 5.39 -7.43
CA THR A 119 3.22 4.37 -8.42
C THR A 119 2.52 4.58 -9.76
N ALA A 120 1.24 4.97 -9.76
CA ALA A 120 0.52 5.29 -11.01
C ALA A 120 1.12 6.51 -11.72
N MET A 121 1.49 7.56 -10.97
CA MET A 121 2.16 8.74 -11.53
C MET A 121 3.53 8.37 -12.13
N GLN A 122 4.32 7.56 -11.41
CA GLN A 122 5.61 7.09 -11.91
C GLN A 122 5.47 6.30 -13.21
N ALA A 123 4.49 5.38 -13.29
CA ALA A 123 4.25 4.61 -14.51
C ALA A 123 3.86 5.48 -15.71
N ARG A 124 3.11 6.57 -15.49
CA ARG A 124 2.75 7.54 -16.55
C ARG A 124 3.96 8.32 -17.06
N MET A 125 4.81 8.78 -16.14
CA MET A 125 6.07 9.45 -16.49
C MET A 125 6.99 8.51 -17.25
N GLU A 126 7.15 7.28 -16.76
CA GLU A 126 7.97 6.25 -17.41
C GLU A 126 7.46 5.96 -18.83
N ALA A 127 6.14 5.80 -19.02
CA ALA A 127 5.54 5.63 -20.34
C ALA A 127 5.88 6.80 -21.29
N TYR A 128 5.90 8.04 -20.78
CA TYR A 128 6.28 9.21 -21.57
C TYR A 128 7.78 9.22 -21.95
N PHE A 129 8.68 8.96 -20.99
CA PHE A 129 10.13 9.04 -21.23
C PHE A 129 10.68 7.86 -22.03
N THR A 130 10.07 6.68 -21.89
CA THR A 130 10.46 5.47 -22.65
C THR A 130 10.01 5.51 -24.11
N LEU A 131 8.98 6.30 -24.43
CA LEU A 131 8.51 6.46 -25.80
C LEU A 131 9.45 7.35 -26.63
N PRO A 132 9.66 7.02 -27.92
CA PRO A 132 10.30 7.89 -28.90
C PRO A 132 9.61 9.28 -28.98
N PRO A 133 10.37 10.38 -29.22
CA PRO A 133 9.82 11.74 -29.18
C PRO A 133 8.61 11.98 -30.08
N ASP A 134 8.55 11.33 -31.24
CA ASP A 134 7.45 11.38 -32.21
C ASP A 134 6.14 10.74 -31.68
N LYS A 135 6.24 9.79 -30.74
CA LYS A 135 5.08 9.11 -30.15
C LYS A 135 4.60 9.74 -28.84
N ARG A 136 5.41 10.61 -28.23
CA ARG A 136 5.09 11.23 -26.94
C ARG A 136 3.83 12.08 -26.98
N ALA A 137 3.57 12.79 -28.08
CA ALA A 137 2.37 13.61 -28.22
C ALA A 137 1.08 12.78 -28.10
N ALA A 138 1.04 11.61 -28.76
CA ALA A 138 -0.11 10.71 -28.70
C ALA A 138 -0.31 10.09 -27.30
N GLU A 139 0.78 9.81 -26.58
CA GLU A 139 0.70 9.32 -25.20
C GLU A 139 0.20 10.41 -24.24
N LEU A 140 0.70 11.65 -24.37
CA LEU A 140 0.17 12.79 -23.61
C LEU A 140 -1.32 13.01 -23.90
N ASP A 141 -1.75 12.88 -25.16
CA ASP A 141 -3.17 12.99 -25.52
C ASP A 141 -4.03 11.94 -24.82
N ARG A 142 -3.58 10.67 -24.84
CA ARG A 142 -4.24 9.57 -24.15
C ARG A 142 -4.35 9.83 -22.65
N GLN A 143 -3.26 10.28 -22.02
CA GLN A 143 -3.23 10.55 -20.59
C GLN A 143 -4.15 11.73 -20.22
N ILE A 144 -4.15 12.80 -21.02
CA ILE A 144 -5.06 13.94 -20.87
C ILE A 144 -6.52 13.48 -21.00
N ASP A 145 -6.85 12.64 -21.98
CA ASP A 145 -8.22 12.16 -22.18
C ASP A 145 -8.73 11.35 -20.98
N GLN A 146 -7.87 10.52 -20.39
CA GLN A 146 -8.18 9.76 -19.17
C GLN A 146 -8.39 10.69 -17.97
N GLU A 147 -7.56 11.72 -17.82
CA GLU A 147 -7.70 12.72 -16.76
C GLU A 147 -8.98 13.55 -16.93
N GLU A 148 -9.31 13.92 -18.15
CA GLU A 148 -10.55 14.62 -18.53
C GLU A 148 -11.79 13.78 -18.20
N LEU A 149 -11.78 12.49 -18.56
CA LEU A 149 -12.87 11.56 -18.26
C LEU A 149 -13.08 11.45 -16.75
N MET A 150 -12.01 11.23 -16.00
CA MET A 150 -12.08 11.16 -14.54
C MET A 150 -12.54 12.48 -13.94
N ARG A 151 -12.02 13.62 -14.40
CA ARG A 151 -12.42 14.95 -13.91
C ARG A 151 -13.92 15.18 -14.13
N LYS A 152 -14.44 14.85 -15.31
CA LYS A 152 -15.87 14.96 -15.63
C LYS A 152 -16.71 14.01 -14.78
N ALA A 153 -16.28 12.76 -14.60
CA ALA A 153 -16.97 11.80 -13.76
C ALA A 153 -17.01 12.24 -12.28
N PHE A 154 -15.91 12.77 -11.76
CA PHE A 154 -15.84 13.34 -10.41
C PHE A 154 -16.73 14.58 -10.26
N ALA A 155 -16.69 15.49 -11.24
CA ALA A 155 -17.54 16.68 -11.22
C ALA A 155 -19.03 16.29 -11.23
N ALA A 156 -19.42 15.31 -12.04
CA ALA A 156 -20.78 14.79 -12.07
C ALA A 156 -21.18 14.14 -10.73
N ALA A 157 -20.33 13.27 -10.17
CA ALA A 157 -20.59 12.63 -8.89
C ALA A 157 -20.69 13.66 -7.74
N SER A 158 -19.81 14.67 -7.74
CA SER A 158 -19.83 15.74 -6.75
C SER A 158 -21.06 16.63 -6.87
N ALA A 159 -21.53 16.91 -8.10
CA ALA A 159 -22.76 17.67 -8.33
C ALA A 159 -23.98 16.92 -7.78
N VAL A 160 -24.06 15.60 -8.02
CA VAL A 160 -25.12 14.75 -7.46
C VAL A 160 -25.04 14.70 -5.93
N ALA A 161 -23.88 14.41 -5.36
CA ALA A 161 -23.72 14.37 -3.89
C ALA A 161 -23.99 15.73 -3.23
N GLY A 162 -23.66 16.83 -3.88
CA GLY A 162 -23.95 18.19 -3.43
C GLY A 162 -25.45 18.53 -3.47
N ALA A 163 -26.17 18.05 -4.49
CA ALA A 163 -27.61 18.26 -4.64
C ALA A 163 -28.46 17.58 -3.55
N PHE A 164 -27.94 16.53 -2.91
CA PHE A 164 -28.63 15.79 -1.83
C PHE A 164 -28.12 16.14 -0.43
N ARG A 165 -27.25 17.15 -0.27
CA ARG A 165 -26.82 17.61 1.05
C ARG A 165 -27.93 18.47 1.68
N PRO A 166 -28.47 18.10 2.86
CA PRO A 166 -29.46 18.95 3.54
C PRO A 166 -28.80 20.26 3.92
N GLY A 167 -29.26 21.38 3.34
CA GLY A 167 -28.75 22.73 3.60
C GLY A 167 -27.89 23.36 2.49
N GLY A 168 -27.91 22.86 1.25
CA GLY A 168 -27.28 23.52 0.11
C GLY A 168 -28.27 24.42 -0.63
N ASP A 169 -28.11 25.75 -0.52
CA ASP A 169 -28.83 26.72 -1.34
C ASP A 169 -28.63 26.43 -2.83
N ALA A 170 -29.70 25.95 -3.46
CA ALA A 170 -29.84 25.93 -4.90
C ALA A 170 -30.36 27.29 -5.35
N GLN A 171 -29.46 28.23 -5.68
CA GLN A 171 -29.83 29.48 -6.35
C GLN A 171 -28.72 29.92 -7.33
N SER A 172 -29.07 29.92 -8.62
CA SER A 172 -28.48 30.65 -9.77
C SER A 172 -27.03 30.31 -10.17
N GLY A 173 -26.66 30.00 -11.41
CA GLY A 173 -27.26 30.31 -12.70
C GLY A 173 -26.69 31.61 -13.29
N GLY A 174 -25.55 31.54 -14.00
CA GLY A 174 -25.13 32.51 -15.01
C GLY A 174 -24.11 33.61 -14.61
N GLN A 175 -22.98 33.61 -15.34
CA GLN A 175 -22.07 34.75 -15.66
C GLN A 175 -21.29 35.44 -14.52
N GLN A 176 -19.96 35.27 -14.51
CA GLN A 176 -18.98 36.29 -14.97
C GLN A 176 -17.55 35.71 -14.86
N ALA A 177 -16.76 35.90 -15.92
CA ALA A 177 -15.32 35.66 -15.90
C ALA A 177 -14.62 36.61 -14.92
N GLY A 178 -13.69 36.07 -14.12
CA GLY A 178 -12.83 36.84 -13.21
C GLY A 178 -11.79 35.94 -12.55
N ALA A 179 -10.52 36.26 -12.73
CA ALA A 179 -9.38 35.53 -12.21
C ALA A 179 -9.44 35.34 -10.68
N GLY A 180 -9.09 34.14 -10.22
CA GLY A 180 -8.98 33.83 -8.79
C GLY A 180 -8.95 32.33 -8.57
N GLY A 181 -7.74 31.76 -8.44
CA GLY A 181 -7.56 30.36 -8.10
C GLY A 181 -8.14 30.07 -6.71
N GLY A 182 -9.27 29.38 -6.68
CA GLY A 182 -9.90 28.89 -5.47
C GLY A 182 -10.67 27.62 -5.80
N GLY A 183 -10.00 26.47 -5.69
CA GLY A 183 -10.66 25.17 -5.77
C GLY A 183 -11.63 24.96 -4.59
N PRO A 184 -12.66 24.12 -4.75
CA PRO A 184 -13.72 23.97 -3.75
C PRO A 184 -13.18 23.40 -2.44
N ALA A 185 -13.63 23.99 -1.35
CA ALA A 185 -13.31 23.65 0.04
C ALA A 185 -13.51 22.15 0.31
N GLY A 186 -12.40 21.44 0.47
CA GLY A 186 -12.38 20.04 0.87
C GLY A 186 -12.36 19.89 2.39
N GLY A 187 -13.50 19.49 2.97
CA GLY A 187 -13.60 18.74 4.23
C GLY A 187 -13.22 19.47 5.55
N PRO A 188 -13.82 19.06 6.68
CA PRO A 188 -13.38 19.51 8.00
C PRO A 188 -12.00 18.92 8.29
N GLY A 189 -10.97 19.70 8.00
CA GLY A 189 -9.55 19.29 8.10
C GLY A 189 -8.59 20.16 7.29
N GLY A 190 -9.10 21.08 6.46
CA GLY A 190 -8.28 22.03 5.71
C GLY A 190 -8.18 23.41 6.36
N SER A 191 -6.96 23.91 6.50
CA SER A 191 -6.59 25.31 6.76
C SER A 191 -6.50 25.78 8.23
N GLY A 192 -5.60 25.16 8.99
CA GLY A 192 -4.73 25.91 9.89
C GLY A 192 -3.45 26.24 9.13
N SER A 193 -3.03 27.50 9.11
CA SER A 193 -1.79 27.97 8.50
C SER A 193 -0.59 27.18 9.03
N ARG A 194 -0.17 26.13 8.31
CA ARG A 194 1.08 25.43 8.63
C ARG A 194 2.20 26.46 8.63
N THR A 195 2.97 26.54 9.72
CA THR A 195 4.12 27.43 9.81
C THR A 195 5.07 27.17 8.64
N GLU A 196 5.90 28.14 8.26
CA GLU A 196 6.87 27.92 7.18
C GLU A 196 7.77 26.71 7.45
N GLU A 197 8.13 26.52 8.72
CA GLU A 197 8.89 25.38 9.20
C GLU A 197 8.14 24.05 8.98
N GLU A 198 6.84 23.98 9.29
CA GLU A 198 6.02 22.79 9.03
C GLU A 198 5.91 22.46 7.53
N ARG A 199 5.74 23.49 6.69
CA ARG A 199 5.73 23.31 5.23
C ARG A 199 7.06 22.76 4.73
N ASN A 200 8.17 23.29 5.26
CA ASN A 200 9.51 22.85 4.90
C ASN A 200 9.80 21.42 5.40
N ARG A 201 9.42 21.08 6.64
CA ARG A 201 9.52 19.71 7.17
C ARG A 201 8.69 18.71 6.38
N TRP A 202 7.46 19.09 5.99
CA TRP A 202 6.62 18.26 5.14
C TRP A 202 7.26 18.05 3.77
N ARG A 203 7.70 19.12 3.09
CA ARG A 203 8.36 19.03 1.78
C ARG A 203 9.62 18.16 1.85
N LYS A 204 10.43 18.33 2.90
CA LYS A 204 11.62 17.51 3.12
C LYS A 204 11.25 16.03 3.27
N SER A 205 10.46 15.69 4.28
CA SER A 205 10.14 14.29 4.62
C SER A 205 9.29 13.55 3.59
N HIS A 206 8.41 14.26 2.86
CA HIS A 206 7.46 13.64 1.94
C HIS A 206 7.87 13.72 0.47
N ILE A 207 8.66 14.73 0.09
CA ILE A 207 9.08 14.94 -1.30
C ILE A 207 10.58 14.74 -1.43
N LEU A 208 11.40 15.55 -0.77
CA LEU A 208 12.85 15.59 -1.03
C LEU A 208 13.57 14.32 -0.60
N ASP A 209 13.27 13.81 0.59
CA ASP A 209 13.92 12.61 1.15
C ASP A 209 13.46 11.32 0.44
N ARG A 210 12.36 11.38 -0.31
CA ARG A 210 11.73 10.22 -0.98
C ARG A 210 11.88 10.21 -2.50
N THR A 211 12.47 11.26 -3.08
CA THR A 211 12.69 11.39 -4.53
C THR A 211 14.14 11.74 -4.80
N SER A 212 14.71 11.23 -5.90
CA SER A 212 16.03 11.67 -6.34
C SER A 212 15.96 13.03 -7.07
N PRO A 213 17.08 13.76 -7.22
CA PRO A 213 17.15 14.94 -8.08
C PRO A 213 16.66 14.67 -9.51
N GLU A 214 17.03 13.54 -10.08
CA GLU A 214 16.67 13.12 -11.44
C GLU A 214 15.16 12.89 -11.55
N GLN A 215 14.56 12.16 -10.61
CA GLN A 215 13.11 11.94 -10.58
C GLN A 215 12.31 13.25 -10.48
N ARG A 216 12.84 14.24 -9.75
CA ARG A 216 12.22 15.57 -9.66
C ARG A 216 12.35 16.37 -10.96
N ALA A 217 13.48 16.24 -11.65
CA ALA A 217 13.67 16.85 -12.96
C ALA A 217 12.73 16.23 -14.00
N GLU A 218 12.65 14.90 -14.05
CA GLU A 218 11.71 14.16 -14.90
C GLU A 218 10.26 14.57 -14.63
N TYR A 219 9.86 14.67 -13.35
CA TYR A 219 8.51 15.13 -12.99
C TYR A 219 8.23 16.55 -13.51
N THR A 220 9.20 17.46 -13.36
CA THR A 220 9.07 18.84 -13.84
C THR A 220 8.92 18.90 -15.36
N GLU A 221 9.76 18.17 -16.10
CA GLU A 221 9.70 18.12 -17.56
C GLU A 221 8.42 17.46 -18.06
N TYR A 222 8.00 16.36 -17.43
CA TYR A 222 6.73 15.69 -17.75
C TYR A 222 5.54 16.62 -17.50
N ARG A 223 5.51 17.34 -16.36
CA ARG A 223 4.44 18.30 -16.05
C ARG A 223 4.40 19.43 -17.06
N ARG A 224 5.57 20.00 -17.41
CA ARG A 224 5.69 21.02 -18.45
C ARG A 224 5.14 20.54 -19.79
N ALA A 225 5.48 19.31 -20.20
CA ALA A 225 5.00 18.73 -21.45
C ALA A 225 3.48 18.50 -21.44
N MET A 226 2.93 18.00 -20.33
CA MET A 226 1.48 17.85 -20.13
C MET A 226 0.75 19.19 -20.21
N ASP A 227 1.24 20.23 -19.52
CA ASP A 227 0.64 21.56 -19.53
C ASP A 227 0.70 22.19 -20.93
N ALA A 228 1.83 22.10 -21.62
CA ALA A 228 1.96 22.58 -23.00
C ALA A 228 1.00 21.85 -23.95
N ARG A 229 0.82 20.54 -23.79
CA ARG A 229 -0.10 19.76 -24.63
C ARG A 229 -1.55 20.09 -24.34
N ARG A 230 -1.92 20.30 -23.07
CA ARG A 230 -3.25 20.80 -22.67
C ARG A 230 -3.55 22.16 -23.29
N GLU A 231 -2.59 23.08 -23.24
CA GLU A 231 -2.73 24.42 -23.83
C GLU A 231 -2.93 24.35 -25.35
N GLN A 232 -2.16 23.53 -26.06
CA GLN A 232 -2.36 23.27 -27.50
C GLN A 232 -3.77 22.74 -27.82
N ARG A 233 -4.39 22.03 -26.87
CA ARG A 233 -5.74 21.48 -26.99
C ARG A 233 -6.83 22.42 -26.45
N GLY A 234 -6.48 23.63 -25.99
CA GLY A 234 -7.42 24.57 -25.39
C GLY A 234 -7.96 24.12 -24.03
N LEU A 235 -7.26 23.22 -23.34
CA LEU A 235 -7.63 22.71 -22.01
C LEU A 235 -6.90 23.48 -20.91
N PRO A 236 -7.51 23.63 -19.71
CA PRO A 236 -6.85 24.27 -18.59
C PRO A 236 -5.66 23.43 -18.09
N SER A 237 -4.65 24.12 -17.55
CA SER A 237 -3.51 23.47 -16.88
C SER A 237 -3.98 22.59 -15.72
N ALA A 238 -3.25 21.50 -15.47
CA ALA A 238 -3.62 20.48 -14.51
C ALA A 238 -3.45 20.90 -13.03
N GLY A 239 -2.81 22.04 -12.77
CA GLY A 239 -2.61 22.52 -11.41
C GLY A 239 -2.02 23.92 -11.32
N PRO A 240 -1.64 24.36 -10.11
CA PRO A 240 -0.97 25.64 -9.93
C PRO A 240 0.36 25.64 -10.68
N ARG A 241 0.66 26.78 -11.32
CA ARG A 241 1.96 27.08 -11.94
C ARG A 241 2.96 27.49 -10.86
#